data_AF-A0A096CVR0-F1
#
_entry.id   AF-A0A096CVR0-F1
#
_cell.length_a   1.000
_cell.length_b   1.000
_cell.length_c   1.000
_cell.angle_alpha   90.00
_cell.angle_beta   90.00
_cell.angle_gamma   90.00
#
_symmetry.space_group_name_H-M   'P 1'
#
loop_
_entity.id
_entity.type
_entity.pdbx_description
1 polymer ?
#
loop_
_entity_poly.entity_id
_entity_poly.type
_entity_poly.pdbx_seq_one_letter_code
_entity_poly.pdbx_strand_id
1 'polypeptide(L)' 'MVNLNRLKVVLVENRKTGKWLAEQLGKSNCTVSKWCSNNIQPDLQTLNKIANLLQVDIKSLLNSNTLDE' A
#
# COMPACT_ATOMS: atom_id res chain seq x y z
N MET A 1 -4.31 12.32 -11.31
CA MET A 1 -3.50 11.09 -11.22
C MET A 1 -4.41 9.94 -10.87
N VAL A 2 -4.32 8.83 -11.60
CA VAL A 2 -5.11 7.62 -11.34
C VAL A 2 -4.66 7.04 -9.99
N ASN A 3 -5.62 6.72 -9.12
CA ASN A 3 -5.36 6.08 -7.84
C ASN A 3 -5.05 4.61 -8.14
N LEU A 4 -3.78 4.21 -8.21
CA LEU A 4 -3.40 2.86 -8.64
C LEU A 4 -3.27 1.90 -7.46
N ASN A 5 -2.62 2.33 -6.38
CA ASN A 5 -2.57 1.57 -5.14
C ASN A 5 -3.62 2.07 -4.14
N ARG A 6 -4.13 1.14 -3.33
CA ARG A 6 -5.09 1.39 -2.24
C ARG A 6 -4.45 1.25 -0.87
N LEU A 7 -3.12 1.38 -0.78
CA LEU A 7 -2.36 1.08 0.42
C LEU A 7 -2.89 1.81 1.66
N LYS A 8 -3.26 3.08 1.50
CA LYS A 8 -3.82 3.89 2.58
C LYS A 8 -5.11 3.29 3.15
N VAL A 9 -6.01 2.82 2.28
CA VAL A 9 -7.29 2.23 2.68
C VAL A 9 -7.05 0.92 3.42
N VAL A 10 -6.24 0.03 2.84
CA VAL A 10 -5.94 -1.28 3.42
C VAL A 10 -5.24 -1.14 4.79
N LEU A 11 -4.35 -0.16 4.95
CA LEU A 11 -3.74 0.12 6.26
C LEU A 11 -4.78 0.51 7.30
N VAL A 12 -5.77 1.34 6.94
CA VAL A 12 -6.86 1.74 7.83
C VAL A 12 -7.76 0.55 8.18
N GLU A 13 -8.13 -0.27 7.20
CA GLU A 13 -8.94 -1.48 7.40
C GLU A 13 -8.24 -2.46 8.36
N ASN A 14 -6.92 -2.56 8.26
CA ASN A 14 -6.10 -3.40 9.14
C ASN A 14 -5.67 -2.72 10.46
N ARG A 15 -6.18 -1.51 10.74
CA ARG A 15 -5.84 -0.69 11.92
C ARG A 15 -4.31 -0.50 12.09
N LYS A 16 -3.60 -0.39 10.98
CA LYS A 16 -2.14 -0.13 10.92
C LYS A 16 -1.87 1.30 10.49
N THR A 17 -0.75 1.85 10.94
CA THR A 17 -0.32 3.19 10.57
C THR A 17 0.77 3.13 9.51
N GLY A 18 0.92 4.21 8.72
CA GLY A 18 2.05 4.33 7.80
C GLY A 18 3.41 4.31 8.51
N LYS A 19 3.47 4.76 9.77
CA LYS A 19 4.66 4.64 10.62
C LYS A 19 4.99 3.17 10.92
N TRP A 20 3.99 2.40 11.32
CA TRP A 20 4.16 0.96 11.54
C TRP A 20 4.68 0.25 10.29
N LEU A 21 4.11 0.56 9.12
CA LEU A 21 4.56 -0.06 7.87
C LEU A 21 6.00 0.35 7.52
N ALA A 22 6.37 1.60 7.76
CA ALA A 22 7.73 2.10 7.55
C ALA A 22 8.74 1.34 8.42
N GLU A 23 8.41 1.11 9.70
CA GLU A 23 9.21 0.31 10.64
C GLU A 23 9.35 -1.14 10.17
N GLN A 24 8.27 -1.80 9.75
CA GLN A 24 8.31 -3.19 9.27
C GLN A 24 9.13 -3.37 7.99
N LEU A 25 9.12 -2.37 7.10
CA LEU A 25 9.86 -2.42 5.84
C LEU A 25 11.29 -1.88 5.94
N GLY A 26 11.68 -1.31 7.09
CA GLY A 26 12.95 -0.58 7.23
C GLY A 26 13.05 0.61 6.26
N LYS A 27 11.93 1.30 6.02
CA LYS A 27 11.84 2.46 5.12
C LYS A 27 11.51 3.72 5.92
N SER A 28 11.72 4.89 5.31
CA SER A 28 11.33 6.16 5.94
C SER A 28 9.81 6.38 5.87
N ASN A 29 9.25 7.04 6.89
CA ASN A 29 7.85 7.47 6.88
C ASN A 29 7.51 8.32 5.65
N CYS A 30 8.45 9.14 5.17
CA CYS A 30 8.25 9.98 3.98
C CYS A 30 7.98 9.12 2.74
N THR A 31 8.73 8.02 2.56
CA THR A 31 8.52 7.09 1.44
C THR A 31 7.15 6.42 1.51
N VAL A 32 6.76 5.90 2.68
CA VAL A 32 5.44 5.26 2.87
C VAL A 32 4.30 6.26 2.68
N SER A 33 4.45 7.51 3.14
CA SER A 33 3.47 8.57 2.90
C SER A 33 3.28 8.86 1.42
N LYS A 34 4.36 8.90 0.63
CA LYS A 34 4.30 9.09 -0.82
C LYS A 34 3.61 7.93 -1.53
N TRP A 35 3.76 6.70 -1.02
CA TRP A 35 2.99 5.53 -1.51
C TRP A 35 1.50 5.68 -1.21
N CYS A 36 1.16 6.03 0.03
CA CYS A 36 -0.23 6.23 0.45
C CYS A 36 -0.93 7.39 -0.29
N SER A 37 -0.17 8.40 -0.71
CA SER A 37 -0.69 9.52 -1.52
C SER A 37 -0.64 9.25 -3.03
N ASN A 38 -0.25 8.05 -3.46
CA ASN A 38 -0.07 7.68 -4.87
C ASN A 38 0.92 8.56 -5.67
N ASN A 39 1.73 9.38 -5.00
CA ASN A 39 2.76 10.22 -5.65
C ASN A 39 3.93 9.37 -6.16
N ILE A 40 4.26 8.32 -5.43
CA ILE A 40 5.26 7.30 -5.82
C ILE A 40 4.57 5.96 -5.66
N GLN A 41 4.89 5.00 -6.52
CA GLN A 41 4.40 3.63 -6.39
C GLN A 41 5.48 2.74 -5.77
N PRO A 42 5.14 1.85 -4.82
CA PRO A 42 6.05 0.79 -4.43
C PRO A 42 6.28 -0.14 -5.61
N ASP A 43 7.47 -0.69 -5.73
CA ASP A 43 7.76 -1.76 -6.69
C ASP A 43 7.03 -3.05 -6.30
N LEU A 44 6.91 -3.99 -7.23
CA LEU A 44 6.18 -5.23 -7.02
C LEU A 44 6.73 -6.08 -5.85
N GLN A 45 8.04 -6.07 -5.60
CA GLN A 45 8.63 -6.81 -4.48
C GLN A 45 8.22 -6.18 -3.15
N THR A 46 8.24 -4.85 -3.06
CA THR A 46 7.75 -4.12 -1.88
C THR A 46 6.25 -4.33 -1.69
N LEU A 47 5.44 -4.29 -2.75
CA LEU A 47 4.00 -4.55 -2.68
C LEU A 47 3.71 -5.95 -2.12
N ASN A 48 4.44 -6.97 -2.59
CA ASN A 48 4.31 -8.34 -2.08
C ASN A 48 4.70 -8.45 -0.59
N LYS A 49 5.76 -7.76 -0.16
CA LYS A 49 6.14 -7.70 1.26
C LYS A 49 5.04 -7.05 2.10
N ILE A 50 4.45 -5.96 1.63
CA ILE A 50 3.34 -5.28 2.30
C ILE A 50 2.14 -6.22 2.44
N ALA A 51 1.77 -6.92 1.37
CA ALA A 51 0.67 -7.89 1.38
C ALA A 51 0.90 -8.99 2.43
N ASN A 52 2.11 -9.55 2.49
CA ASN A 52 2.48 -10.54 3.49
C ASN A 52 2.44 -9.99 4.92
N LEU A 53 2.92 -8.76 5.15
CA LEU A 53 2.90 -8.11 6.47
C LEU A 53 1.48 -7.83 6.96
N LEU A 54 0.57 -7.51 6.05
CA LEU A 54 -0.84 -7.23 6.34
C LEU A 54 -1.72 -8.48 6.26
N GLN A 55 -1.16 -9.63 5.86
CA GLN A 55 -1.88 -10.89 5.63
C GLN A 55 -3.09 -10.73 4.69
N VAL A 56 -2.91 -9.96 3.62
CA VAL A 56 -3.93 -9.74 2.58
C VAL A 56 -3.41 -10.21 1.22
N ASP A 57 -4.32 -10.42 0.27
CA ASP A 57 -3.92 -10.67 -1.11
C ASP A 57 -3.26 -9.41 -1.72
N ILE A 58 -2.21 -9.60 -2.52
CA ILE A 58 -1.51 -8.51 -3.18
C ILE A 58 -2.44 -7.68 -4.09
N LYS A 59 -3.47 -8.29 -4.67
CA LYS A 59 -4.50 -7.62 -5.48
C LYS A 59 -5.34 -6.66 -4.65
N SER A 60 -5.55 -6.93 -3.36
CA SER A 60 -6.28 -6.04 -2.45
C SER A 60 -5.56 -4.70 -2.25
N LEU A 61 -4.25 -4.64 -2.51
CA LEU A 61 -3.47 -3.40 -2.43
C LEU A 61 -3.61 -2.52 -3.68
N LEU A 62 -4.31 -2.97 -4.72
CA LEU A 62 -4.45 -2.28 -6.00
C LEU A 62 -5.92 -1.91 -6.26
N ASN A 63 -6.14 -0.80 -6.97
CA ASN A 63 -7.45 -0.51 -7.54
C ASN A 63 -7.61 -1.30 -8.83
N SER A 64 -8.80 -1.88 -9.03
CA SER A 64 -9.12 -2.47 -10.32
C SER A 64 -9.17 -1.37 -11.37
N ASN A 65 -8.63 -1.65 -12.55
CA ASN A 65 -8.75 -0.78 -13.73
C ASN A 65 -10.02 -1.08 -14.53
N THR A 66 -10.72 -2.17 -14.23
CA THR A 66 -12.03 -2.44 -14.80
C THR A 66 -13.05 -1.65 -13.98
N LEU A 67 -13.81 -0.79 -14.65
CA LEU A 67 -15.07 -0.27 -14.12
C LEU A 67 -15.92 -1.51 -13.82
N ASP A 68 -16.33 -1.70 -12.57
CA ASP A 68 -17.37 -2.67 -12.26
C ASP A 68 -18.58 -2.31 -13.14
N GLU A 69 -19.00 -3.23 -14.01
CA GLU A 69 -20.20 -3.10 -14.87
C GLU A 69 -21.49 -3.01 -14.04
#